data_AF-I3QP08-F1
#
_entry.id   AF-I3QP08-F1
#
_cell.length_a   1.000
_cell.length_b   1.000
_cell.length_c   1.000
_cell.angle_alpha   90.00
_cell.angle_beta   90.00
_cell.angle_gamma   90.00
#
_symmetry.space_group_name_H-M   'P 1'
#
loop_
_entity.id
_entity.type
_entity.pdbx_description
1 polymer ?
#
loop_
_entity_poly.entity_id
_entity_poly.type
_entity_poly.pdbx_seq_one_letter_code
_entity_poly.pdbx_strand_id
1 'polypeptide(L)'
;VGVIAVETQTMMQLVPADPGQLDSHERSVPRAGQVWFPDSATKTAQALLDFNREGLPLFILANCRGFSGGQRDLFEGILQAGSTIVENLRTCNQPAFVYIPMAGELRGGAWVVVDSKINPDRIECYAERTAKGNVLEPQGLIEIK
;
A
#
# COMPACT_ATOMS: atom_id res chain seq x y z
N VAL A 1 16.40 -7.65 7.86
CA VAL A 1 15.23 -6.75 7.94
C VAL A 1 14.52 -6.82 6.60
N GLY A 2 13.21 -7.00 6.59
CA GLY A 2 12.37 -6.90 5.40
C GLY A 2 11.99 -5.44 5.15
N VAL A 3 12.08 -4.98 3.91
CA VAL A 3 11.82 -3.57 3.57
C VAL A 3 10.70 -3.49 2.54
N ILE A 4 9.72 -2.63 2.80
CA ILE A 4 8.64 -2.29 1.87
C ILE A 4 8.71 -0.79 1.63
N ALA A 5 8.83 -0.38 0.37
CA ALA A 5 8.87 1.01 -0.04
C ALA A 5 7.88 1.27 -1.16
N VAL A 6 7.41 2.51 -1.25
CA VAL A 6 6.41 2.92 -2.23
C VAL A 6 7.06 3.68 -3.38
N GLU A 7 6.75 3.28 -4.61
CA GLU A 7 7.15 4.00 -5.81
C GLU A 7 6.33 5.29 -5.94
N THR A 8 7.01 6.38 -6.31
CA THR A 8 6.43 7.72 -6.44
C THR A 8 6.14 8.10 -7.88
N GLN A 9 6.83 7.47 -8.83
CA GLN A 9 6.63 7.71 -10.25
C GLN A 9 5.43 6.91 -10.77
N THR A 10 4.76 7.46 -11.78
CA THR A 10 3.77 6.69 -12.54
C THR A 10 4.47 5.57 -13.30
N MET A 11 4.05 4.34 -13.06
CA MET A 11 4.57 3.15 -13.74
C MET A 11 3.64 2.75 -14.89
N MET A 12 4.22 2.20 -15.95
CA MET A 12 3.44 1.59 -17.04
C MET A 12 3.42 0.07 -16.84
N GLN A 13 2.24 -0.47 -16.52
CA GLN A 13 2.05 -1.92 -16.41
C GLN A 13 1.76 -2.49 -17.79
N LEU A 14 2.65 -3.36 -18.28
CA LEU A 14 2.44 -4.11 -19.51
C LEU A 14 1.57 -5.33 -19.19
N VAL A 15 0.36 -5.37 -19.74
CA VAL A 15 -0.52 -6.54 -19.70
C VAL A 15 -0.34 -7.28 -21.03
N PRO A 16 0.24 -8.50 -21.02
CA PRO A 16 0.46 -9.25 -22.25
C PRO A 16 -0.87 -9.65 -22.88
N ALA A 17 -0.86 -9.83 -24.22
CA ALA A 17 -1.99 -10.43 -24.91
C ALA A 17 -2.23 -11.87 -24.40
N ASP A 18 -3.49 -12.24 -24.26
CA ASP A 18 -3.91 -13.60 -23.92
C ASP A 18 -3.97 -14.45 -25.21
N PRO A 19 -3.10 -15.45 -25.40
CA PRO A 19 -3.12 -16.30 -26.59
C PRO A 19 -4.42 -17.09 -26.78
N GLY A 20 -5.20 -17.28 -25.71
CA GLY A 20 -6.50 -17.97 -25.76
C GLY A 20 -7.67 -17.10 -26.24
N GLN A 21 -7.46 -15.79 -26.40
CA GLN A 21 -8.50 -14.82 -26.79
C GLN A 21 -8.06 -14.08 -28.06
N LEU A 22 -8.76 -14.33 -29.16
CA LEU A 22 -8.40 -13.83 -30.49
C LEU A 22 -8.40 -12.29 -30.60
N ASP A 23 -9.20 -11.60 -29.80
CA ASP A 23 -9.32 -10.14 -29.74
C ASP A 23 -8.39 -9.50 -28.69
N SER A 24 -7.63 -10.32 -27.96
CA SER A 24 -6.68 -9.86 -26.96
C SER A 24 -5.45 -9.24 -27.64
N HIS A 25 -5.00 -8.14 -27.06
CA HIS A 25 -3.82 -7.41 -27.50
C HIS A 25 -3.06 -6.93 -26.27
N GLU A 26 -1.77 -6.71 -26.44
CA GLU A 26 -0.94 -6.12 -25.40
C GLU A 26 -1.49 -4.73 -25.03
N ARG A 27 -1.58 -4.46 -23.73
CA ARG A 27 -2.07 -3.19 -23.21
C ARG A 27 -1.05 -2.60 -22.25
N SER A 28 -0.81 -1.31 -22.35
CA SER A 28 -0.01 -0.56 -21.39
C SER A 28 -0.94 0.26 -20.50
N VAL A 29 -1.00 -0.07 -19.22
CA VAL A 29 -1.90 0.57 -18.24
C VAL A 29 -1.08 1.47 -17.32
N PRO A 30 -1.36 2.78 -17.26
CA PRO A 30 -0.69 3.67 -16.31
C PRO A 30 -1.14 3.37 -14.88
N ARG A 31 -0.19 3.24 -13.96
CA ARG A 31 -0.40 3.07 -12.52
C ARG A 31 0.24 4.25 -11.80
N ALA A 32 -0.60 5.05 -11.14
CA ALA A 32 -0.12 6.20 -10.38
C ALA A 32 0.81 5.74 -9.24
N GLY A 33 1.90 6.48 -9.03
CA GLY A 33 2.73 6.30 -7.84
C GLY A 33 1.93 6.62 -6.57
N GLN A 34 2.44 6.17 -5.42
CA GLN A 34 1.84 6.39 -4.10
C GLN A 34 0.40 5.84 -3.95
N VAL A 35 -0.01 4.86 -4.77
CA VAL A 35 -1.34 4.25 -4.70
C VAL A 35 -1.20 2.73 -4.62
N TRP A 36 -1.95 2.11 -3.70
CA TRP A 36 -2.12 0.66 -3.72
C TRP A 36 -3.18 0.23 -4.72
N PHE A 37 -2.74 -0.53 -5.71
CA PHE A 37 -3.56 -1.32 -6.63
C PHE A 37 -3.66 -2.79 -6.18
N PRO A 38 -4.59 -3.61 -6.72
CA PRO A 38 -4.84 -4.97 -6.24
C PRO A 38 -3.58 -5.84 -6.20
N ASP A 39 -2.76 -5.74 -7.26
CA ASP A 39 -1.49 -6.43 -7.39
C ASP A 39 -0.46 -5.96 -6.33
N SER A 40 -0.28 -4.65 -6.19
CA SER A 40 0.68 -4.07 -5.25
C SER A 40 0.29 -4.29 -3.78
N ALA A 41 -1.00 -4.22 -3.45
CA ALA A 41 -1.51 -4.53 -2.11
C ALA A 41 -1.31 -6.02 -1.77
N THR A 42 -1.61 -6.91 -2.73
CA THR A 42 -1.36 -8.34 -2.57
C THR A 42 0.13 -8.63 -2.40
N LYS A 43 0.98 -7.96 -3.18
CA LYS A 43 2.45 -8.06 -3.07
C LYS A 43 2.94 -7.60 -1.70
N THR A 44 2.43 -6.48 -1.19
CA THR A 44 2.73 -5.99 0.17
C THR A 44 2.30 -7.01 1.22
N ALA A 45 1.07 -7.52 1.13
CA ALA A 45 0.59 -8.53 2.07
C ALA A 45 1.45 -9.80 2.07
N GLN A 46 1.79 -10.31 0.88
CA GLN A 46 2.65 -11.49 0.74
C GLN A 46 4.04 -11.26 1.34
N ALA A 47 4.67 -10.11 1.05
CA ALA A 47 5.97 -9.76 1.62
C ALA A 47 5.94 -9.72 3.15
N LEU A 48 4.89 -9.16 3.75
CA LEU A 48 4.71 -9.12 5.20
C LEU A 48 4.61 -10.53 5.80
N LEU A 49 3.85 -11.42 5.15
CA LEU A 49 3.73 -12.82 5.58
C LEU A 49 5.08 -13.54 5.53
N ASP A 50 5.81 -13.38 4.44
CA ASP A 50 7.09 -14.06 4.24
C ASP A 50 8.15 -13.55 5.20
N PHE A 51 8.28 -12.22 5.38
CA PHE A 51 9.20 -11.65 6.37
C PHE A 51 8.89 -12.09 7.80
N ASN A 52 7.60 -12.20 8.17
CA ASN A 52 7.20 -12.71 9.49
C ASN A 52 7.61 -14.18 9.68
N ARG A 53 7.44 -15.01 8.64
CA ARG A 53 7.86 -16.42 8.63
C ARG A 53 9.38 -16.57 8.72
N GLU A 54 10.12 -15.69 8.06
CA GLU A 54 11.58 -15.64 8.11
C GLU A 54 12.12 -15.05 9.43
N GLY A 55 11.25 -14.54 10.30
CA GLY A 55 11.65 -13.96 11.58
C GLY A 55 12.37 -12.62 11.42
N LEU A 56 12.11 -11.88 10.34
CA LEU A 56 12.78 -10.61 10.06
C LEU A 56 12.00 -9.42 10.64
N PRO A 57 12.68 -8.45 11.29
CA PRO A 57 12.08 -7.14 11.56
C PRO A 57 11.64 -6.47 10.26
N LEU A 58 10.60 -5.64 10.32
CA LEU A 58 9.99 -4.97 9.18
C LEU A 58 10.31 -3.47 9.17
N PHE A 59 10.56 -2.93 7.99
CA PHE A 59 10.67 -1.49 7.76
C PHE A 59 9.78 -1.07 6.58
N ILE A 60 8.73 -0.29 6.86
CA ILE A 60 7.77 0.21 5.89
C ILE A 60 8.04 1.69 5.67
N LEU A 61 8.61 2.04 4.50
CA LEU A 61 8.77 3.42 4.03
C LEU A 61 7.43 3.89 3.44
N ALA A 62 6.56 4.39 4.31
CA ALA A 62 5.19 4.74 4.00
C ALA A 62 5.12 6.05 3.21
N ASN A 63 4.63 5.98 1.97
CA ASN A 63 4.35 7.14 1.15
C ASN A 63 3.16 6.85 0.21
N CYS A 64 1.96 6.75 0.78
CA CYS A 64 0.76 6.28 0.09
C CYS A 64 -0.44 7.21 0.31
N ARG A 65 -1.05 7.66 -0.79
CA ARG A 65 -2.23 8.52 -0.86
C ARG A 65 -3.53 7.75 -0.63
N GLY A 66 -3.51 6.43 -0.76
CA GLY A 66 -4.68 5.59 -0.55
C GLY A 66 -4.66 4.30 -1.38
N PHE A 67 -5.78 3.62 -1.36
CA PHE A 67 -6.07 2.49 -2.25
C PHE A 67 -6.76 2.99 -3.52
N SER A 68 -6.54 2.31 -4.64
CA SER A 68 -7.32 2.59 -5.84
C SER A 68 -8.80 2.30 -5.60
N GLY A 69 -9.64 3.30 -5.88
CA GLY A 69 -11.10 3.22 -5.72
C GLY A 69 -11.86 2.99 -7.03
N GLY A 70 -11.16 2.69 -8.13
CA GLY A 70 -11.80 2.43 -9.43
C GLY A 70 -12.65 1.16 -9.40
N GLN A 71 -13.76 1.14 -10.15
CA GLN A 71 -14.69 0.00 -10.20
C GLN A 71 -13.99 -1.32 -10.53
N ARG A 72 -13.02 -1.28 -11.45
CA ARG A 72 -12.22 -2.45 -11.83
C ARG A 72 -11.37 -2.96 -10.68
N ASP A 73 -10.64 -2.08 -9.99
CA ASP A 73 -9.75 -2.49 -8.89
C ASP A 73 -10.57 -2.99 -7.67
N LEU A 74 -11.77 -2.44 -7.46
CA LEU A 74 -12.75 -2.96 -6.48
C LEU A 74 -13.19 -4.39 -6.83
N PHE A 75 -13.50 -4.65 -8.11
CA PHE A 75 -13.85 -5.98 -8.58
C PHE A 75 -12.67 -6.97 -8.50
N GLU A 76 -11.46 -6.50 -8.81
CA GLU A 76 -10.21 -7.29 -8.74
C GLU A 76 -9.73 -7.55 -7.29
N GLY A 77 -10.47 -7.08 -6.28
CA GLY A 77 -10.28 -7.51 -4.89
C GLY A 77 -9.35 -6.63 -4.05
N ILE A 78 -9.25 -5.32 -4.36
CA ILE A 78 -8.41 -4.38 -3.59
C ILE A 78 -8.74 -4.37 -2.09
N LEU A 79 -10.02 -4.54 -1.72
CA LEU A 79 -10.46 -4.53 -0.33
C LEU A 79 -9.97 -5.77 0.44
N GLN A 80 -10.01 -6.93 -0.19
CA GLN A 80 -9.52 -8.19 0.36
C GLN A 80 -8.00 -8.14 0.54
N ALA A 81 -7.29 -7.60 -0.45
CA ALA A 81 -5.84 -7.39 -0.36
C ALA A 81 -5.47 -6.44 0.80
N GLY A 82 -6.18 -5.30 0.92
CA GLY A 82 -6.01 -4.36 2.03
C GLY A 82 -6.29 -5.00 3.40
N SER A 83 -7.33 -5.83 3.52
CA SER A 83 -7.61 -6.57 4.75
C SER A 83 -6.51 -7.57 5.11
N THR A 84 -5.84 -8.15 4.11
CA THR A 84 -4.76 -9.11 4.35
C THR A 84 -3.49 -8.42 4.88
N ILE A 85 -3.23 -7.17 4.48
CA ILE A 85 -2.17 -6.35 5.07
C ILE A 85 -2.40 -6.19 6.59
N VAL A 86 -3.63 -5.84 6.99
CA VAL A 86 -4.00 -5.70 8.40
C VAL A 86 -3.78 -7.00 9.16
N GLU A 87 -4.24 -8.12 8.61
CA GLU A 87 -4.11 -9.44 9.26
C GLU A 87 -2.64 -9.85 9.45
N ASN A 88 -1.79 -9.62 8.45
CA ASN A 88 -0.38 -9.96 8.52
C ASN A 88 0.40 -9.08 9.50
N LEU A 89 0.03 -7.80 9.62
CA LEU A 89 0.60 -6.91 10.64
C LEU A 89 0.10 -7.23 12.05
N ARG A 90 -1.18 -7.61 12.19
CA ARG A 90 -1.79 -8.05 13.46
C ARG A 90 -1.09 -9.29 14.02
N THR A 91 -0.69 -10.21 13.16
CA THR A 91 -0.03 -11.48 13.52
C THR A 91 1.50 -11.45 13.40
N CYS A 92 2.08 -10.28 13.12
CA CYS A 92 3.51 -10.10 13.06
C CYS A 92 4.15 -10.29 14.44
N ASN A 93 5.21 -11.10 14.52
CA ASN A 93 5.90 -11.40 15.78
C ASN A 93 7.18 -10.57 15.97
N GLN A 94 7.70 -9.95 14.92
CA GLN A 94 8.91 -9.14 14.95
C GLN A 94 8.58 -7.65 15.03
N PRO A 95 9.54 -6.81 15.47
CA PRO A 95 9.37 -5.36 15.41
C PRO A 95 9.10 -4.87 13.99
N ALA A 96 8.16 -3.95 13.83
CA ALA A 96 7.78 -3.32 12.58
C ALA A 96 7.83 -1.80 12.71
N PHE A 97 8.59 -1.15 11.85
CA PHE A 97 8.75 0.30 11.84
C PHE A 97 8.06 0.86 10.62
N VAL A 98 7.06 1.72 10.82
CA VAL A 98 6.41 2.50 9.77
C VAL A 98 7.00 3.89 9.80
N TYR A 99 7.67 4.31 8.73
CA TYR A 99 8.31 5.60 8.63
C TYR A 99 7.80 6.37 7.42
N ILE A 100 7.26 7.57 7.65
CA ILE A 100 6.88 8.51 6.58
C ILE A 100 8.09 9.41 6.28
N PRO A 101 8.72 9.30 5.10
CA PRO A 101 9.96 10.02 4.78
C PRO A 101 9.73 11.51 4.48
N MET A 102 10.82 12.24 4.25
CA MET A 102 10.79 13.65 3.84
C MET A 102 9.87 13.87 2.64
N ALA A 103 9.00 14.87 2.73
CA ALA A 103 7.96 15.18 1.76
C ALA A 103 6.98 14.03 1.42
N GLY A 104 7.03 12.92 2.16
CA GLY A 104 6.12 11.80 2.02
C GLY A 104 4.75 12.09 2.59
N GLU A 105 3.77 11.29 2.18
CA GLU A 105 2.42 11.39 2.70
C GLU A 105 1.79 10.03 2.99
N LEU A 106 0.98 9.96 4.05
CA LEU A 106 0.19 8.78 4.38
C LEU A 106 -1.25 9.21 4.65
N ARG A 107 -2.19 8.71 3.85
CA ARG A 107 -3.57 9.22 3.88
C ARG A 107 -4.63 8.15 3.99
N GLY A 108 -5.76 8.55 4.55
CA GLY A 108 -7.02 7.79 4.54
C GLY A 108 -6.82 6.30 4.83
N GLY A 109 -7.35 5.46 3.95
CA GLY A 109 -7.27 4.00 4.10
C GLY A 109 -5.84 3.46 4.12
N ALA A 110 -4.87 4.13 3.46
CA ALA A 110 -3.49 3.67 3.48
C ALA A 110 -2.86 3.78 4.87
N TRP A 111 -3.23 4.81 5.66
CA TRP A 111 -2.84 4.88 7.06
C TRP A 111 -3.50 3.75 7.85
N VAL A 112 -4.82 3.57 7.68
CA VAL A 112 -5.61 2.62 8.46
C VAL A 112 -5.00 1.22 8.47
N VAL A 113 -4.45 0.76 7.34
CA VAL A 113 -3.92 -0.60 7.21
C VAL A 113 -2.51 -0.81 7.78
N VAL A 114 -1.80 0.25 8.15
CA VAL A 114 -0.44 0.18 8.76
C VAL A 114 -0.37 0.88 10.11
N ASP A 115 -1.51 1.24 10.71
CA ASP A 115 -1.55 1.95 11.98
C ASP A 115 -0.94 1.12 13.12
N SER A 116 -0.23 1.77 14.03
CA SER A 116 0.41 1.09 15.17
C SER A 116 -0.60 0.38 16.07
N LYS A 117 -1.87 0.81 16.09
CA LYS A 117 -2.92 0.16 16.88
C LYS A 117 -3.31 -1.22 16.37
N ILE A 118 -2.91 -1.60 15.16
CA ILE A 118 -3.13 -2.97 14.66
C ILE A 118 -2.36 -3.98 15.52
N ASN A 119 -1.15 -3.61 15.97
CA ASN A 119 -0.30 -4.44 16.82
C ASN A 119 0.60 -3.55 17.70
N PRO A 120 0.07 -3.00 18.80
CA PRO A 120 0.73 -1.97 19.61
C PRO A 120 2.06 -2.41 20.22
N ASP A 121 2.25 -3.72 20.43
CA ASP A 121 3.46 -4.28 21.03
C ASP A 121 4.61 -4.44 20.02
N ARG A 122 4.32 -4.34 18.73
CA ARG A 122 5.26 -4.65 17.64
C ARG A 122 5.44 -3.51 16.65
N ILE A 123 4.42 -2.65 16.45
CA ILE A 123 4.44 -1.60 15.43
C ILE A 123 4.73 -0.24 16.06
N GLU A 124 5.75 0.43 15.55
CA GLU A 124 6.06 1.81 15.86
C GLU A 124 5.94 2.68 14.60
N CYS A 125 5.31 3.85 14.74
CA CYS A 125 5.10 4.80 13.64
C CYS A 125 5.91 6.08 13.87
N TYR A 126 6.64 6.50 12.84
CA TYR A 126 7.48 7.67 12.82
C TYR A 126 7.18 8.51 11.57
N ALA A 127 7.31 9.82 11.69
CA ALA A 127 7.14 10.73 10.57
C ALA A 127 8.26 11.77 10.56
N GLU A 128 8.80 12.05 9.39
CA GLU A 128 9.66 13.19 9.16
C GLU A 128 8.88 14.51 9.36
N ARG A 129 9.53 15.60 9.74
CA ARG A 129 8.87 16.88 10.08
C ARG A 129 8.09 17.50 8.92
N THR A 130 8.49 17.23 7.68
CA THR A 130 7.83 17.71 6.46
C THR A 130 6.79 16.72 5.91
N ALA A 131 6.67 15.54 6.51
CA ALA A 131 5.69 14.55 6.11
C ALA A 131 4.26 15.05 6.37
N LYS A 132 3.32 14.55 5.56
CA LYS A 132 1.90 14.90 5.66
C LYS A 132 1.06 13.67 5.98
N GLY A 133 0.04 13.83 6.81
CA GLY A 133 -0.95 12.79 7.01
C GLY A 133 -2.30 13.36 7.38
N ASN A 134 -3.35 12.87 6.72
CA ASN A 134 -4.72 13.33 6.87
C ASN A 134 -5.70 12.27 6.32
N VAL A 135 -6.98 12.40 6.65
CA VAL A 135 -8.04 11.52 6.10
C VAL A 135 -8.16 11.70 4.59
N LEU A 136 -8.20 12.95 4.12
CA LEU A 136 -8.28 13.31 2.70
C LEU A 136 -7.09 14.17 2.28
N GLU A 137 -6.92 14.32 0.97
CA GLU A 137 -6.06 15.36 0.42
C GLU A 137 -6.65 16.75 0.66
N PRO A 138 -5.82 17.80 0.73
CA PRO A 138 -6.31 19.17 0.94
C PRO A 138 -7.39 19.56 -0.08
N GLN A 139 -7.23 19.17 -1.35
CA GLN A 139 -8.22 19.43 -2.40
C GLN A 139 -9.56 18.74 -2.09
N GLY A 140 -9.55 17.45 -1.73
CA GLY A 140 -10.77 16.73 -1.36
C GLY A 140 -11.42 17.22 -0.06
N LEU A 141 -10.65 17.81 0.87
CA LEU A 141 -11.22 18.43 2.06
C LEU A 141 -12.02 19.70 1.73
N ILE A 142 -11.48 20.57 0.86
CA ILE A 142 -12.11 21.82 0.42
C ILE A 142 -13.43 21.57 -0.31
N GLU A 143 -13.54 20.47 -1.05
CA GLU A 143 -14.77 20.13 -1.76
C GLU A 143 -15.94 19.79 -0.80
N ILE A 144 -15.64 19.36 0.42
CA ILE A 144 -16.63 18.88 1.39
C ILE A 144 -16.89 19.91 2.50
N LYS A 145 -15.88 20.68 2.89
CA LYS A 145 -15.91 21.62 4.02
C LYS A 145 -15.36 22.98 3.63
#